data_AF-A0A7C7BSE9-F1
#
_entry.id   AF-A0A7C7BSE9-F1
#
_cell.length_a   1.000
_cell.length_b   1.000
_cell.length_c   1.000
_cell.angle_alpha   90.00
_cell.angle_beta   90.00
_cell.angle_gamma   90.00
#
_symmetry.space_group_name_H-M   'P 1'
#
loop_
_entity.id
_entity.type
_entity.pdbx_description
1 polymer ?
#
loop_
_entity_poly.entity_id
_entity_poly.type
_entity_poly.pdbx_seq_one_letter_code
_entity_poly.pdbx_strand_id
1 'polypeptide(L)'
;MRRKRRNHSPAFKAKVAMAALQGDKTLAELSSQYDIHVNQIQTWRNQLKDNIGSLFDSGIDQRKDHEQQIKSLQAKIGQLTMENGFFSHGAQAMSQSERKVKINSTHDLAVKHQCQLLSISRSSAYYQSKAPCDEELGLMRHLDALHLRYPFYGARRLRDALLDEEGLIVNRKHVRRLMILMDIRAVYPGNKGTSKPNKAHRIYPYLLRDLDVNHSNQVWCTDITYLPMARGFAYLVAIMDWYSRKVLSWRVSNVMDADFCIEALNEAVDRYGAPEIFNTDQGSQFTSNAFTDVLKQHDIRISMDGKGRWIDNVFIERLWRSVKYEEVYLHAYESLTQARNGLEKYFEFYNTKRKHQTLKAKPNEVYYKNLPTLQMAA
;
A
#
# COMPACT_ATOMS: atom_id res chain seq x y z
N MET A 1 -6.68 46.98 -35.40
CA MET A 1 -6.45 46.20 -36.64
C MET A 1 -5.00 45.73 -36.69
N ARG A 2 -4.75 44.42 -36.63
CA ARG A 2 -3.39 43.83 -36.62
C ARG A 2 -2.94 43.62 -38.09
N ARG A 3 -1.96 44.39 -38.58
CA ARG A 3 -1.45 44.28 -39.97
C ARG A 3 -0.97 42.84 -40.23
N LYS A 4 -1.46 42.22 -41.32
CA LYS A 4 -1.08 40.86 -41.75
C LYS A 4 0.44 40.81 -41.95
N ARG A 5 1.12 39.85 -41.31
CA ARG A 5 2.59 39.70 -41.37
C ARG A 5 2.98 39.41 -42.82
N ARG A 6 3.75 40.30 -43.47
CA ARG A 6 4.24 40.08 -44.85
C ARG A 6 5.33 39.02 -44.83
N ASN A 7 5.08 37.88 -45.49
CA ASN A 7 6.09 36.83 -45.66
C ASN A 7 6.86 37.11 -46.96
N HIS A 8 8.17 37.36 -46.82
CA HIS A 8 9.06 37.60 -47.95
C HIS A 8 9.75 36.31 -48.40
N SER A 9 9.85 36.09 -49.72
CA SER A 9 10.52 34.90 -50.26
C SER A 9 12.02 34.91 -49.93
N PRO A 10 12.66 33.72 -49.82
CA PRO A 10 14.09 33.64 -49.53
C PRO A 10 14.95 34.42 -50.54
N ALA A 11 14.62 34.34 -51.84
CA ALA A 11 15.32 35.08 -52.89
C ALA A 11 15.20 36.61 -52.72
N PHE A 12 14.03 37.10 -52.32
CA PHE A 12 13.82 38.52 -52.08
C PHE A 12 14.60 39.01 -50.85
N LYS A 13 14.63 38.23 -49.76
CA LYS A 13 15.44 38.54 -48.57
C LYS A 13 16.92 38.60 -48.90
N ALA A 14 17.43 37.65 -49.69
CA ALA A 14 18.82 37.63 -50.13
C ALA A 14 19.17 38.86 -50.98
N LYS A 15 18.29 39.26 -51.91
CA LYS A 15 18.47 40.47 -52.74
C LYS A 15 18.58 41.74 -51.90
N VAL A 16 17.70 41.91 -50.91
CA VAL A 16 17.70 43.08 -50.01
C VAL A 16 18.94 43.07 -49.10
N ALA A 17 19.33 41.90 -48.58
CA ALA A 17 20.53 41.74 -47.76
C ALA A 17 21.82 42.07 -48.53
N MET A 18 21.93 41.64 -49.80
CA MET A 18 23.05 41.96 -50.69
C MET A 18 23.15 43.46 -50.98
N ALA A 19 22.02 44.12 -51.30
CA ALA A 19 22.00 45.56 -51.52
C ALA A 19 22.43 46.35 -50.25
N ALA A 20 22.08 45.85 -49.06
CA ALA A 20 22.53 46.44 -47.79
C ALA A 20 24.01 46.14 -47.46
N LEU A 21 24.64 45.13 -48.08
CA LEU A 21 26.07 44.84 -47.94
C LEU A 21 26.93 45.64 -48.92
N GLN A 22 26.42 45.96 -50.10
CA GLN A 22 27.14 46.76 -51.11
C GLN A 22 27.44 48.19 -50.64
N GLY A 23 26.53 48.80 -49.86
CA GLY A 23 26.78 50.08 -49.18
C GLY A 23 26.51 51.34 -50.00
N ASP A 24 26.02 51.21 -51.24
CA ASP A 24 25.78 52.35 -52.15
C ASP A 24 24.58 53.24 -51.74
N LYS A 25 23.72 52.78 -50.84
CA LYS A 25 22.56 53.52 -50.31
C LYS A 25 22.45 53.36 -48.81
N THR A 26 21.90 54.36 -48.14
CA THR A 26 21.64 54.31 -46.70
C THR A 26 20.50 53.34 -46.36
N LEU A 27 20.48 52.81 -45.13
CA LEU A 27 19.43 51.88 -44.69
C LEU A 27 18.03 52.51 -44.73
N ALA A 28 17.92 53.83 -44.56
CA ALA A 28 16.66 54.56 -44.67
C ALA A 28 16.15 54.60 -46.11
N GLU A 29 17.04 54.83 -47.09
CA GLU A 29 16.70 54.79 -48.51
C GLU A 29 16.31 53.39 -48.97
N LEU A 30 17.01 52.34 -48.50
CA LEU A 30 16.64 50.95 -48.77
C LEU A 30 15.30 50.58 -48.14
N SER A 31 14.99 51.11 -46.96
CA SER A 31 13.71 50.91 -46.29
C SER A 31 12.56 51.50 -47.10
N SER A 32 12.73 52.70 -47.64
CA SER A 32 11.75 53.33 -48.54
C SER A 32 11.63 52.60 -49.88
N GLN A 33 12.76 52.23 -50.50
CA GLN A 33 12.78 51.59 -51.82
C GLN A 33 12.09 50.22 -51.82
N TYR A 34 12.30 49.42 -50.78
CA TYR A 34 11.78 48.06 -50.70
C TYR A 34 10.51 47.92 -49.85
N ASP A 35 10.03 49.02 -49.25
CA ASP A 35 8.89 49.06 -48.31
C ASP A 35 9.07 48.05 -47.14
N ILE A 36 10.27 48.04 -46.56
CA ILE A 36 10.66 47.14 -45.46
C ILE A 36 11.29 47.93 -44.33
N HIS A 37 10.96 47.58 -43.09
CA HIS A 37 11.50 48.27 -41.92
C HIS A 37 13.02 48.04 -41.79
N VAL A 38 13.77 49.11 -41.43
CA VAL A 38 15.24 49.12 -41.30
C VAL A 38 15.78 47.92 -40.50
N ASN A 39 15.18 47.61 -39.34
CA ASN A 39 15.60 46.48 -38.51
C ASN A 39 15.55 45.12 -39.25
N GLN A 40 14.59 44.90 -40.15
CA GLN A 40 14.51 43.65 -40.92
C GLN A 40 15.62 43.57 -41.96
N ILE A 41 15.94 44.69 -42.61
CA ILE A 41 17.06 44.78 -43.56
C ILE A 41 18.38 44.47 -42.85
N GLN A 42 18.58 45.03 -41.65
CA GLN A 42 19.77 44.79 -40.84
C GLN A 42 19.86 43.34 -40.34
N THR A 43 18.73 42.75 -39.97
CA THR A 43 18.65 41.32 -39.58
C THR A 43 19.05 40.42 -40.75
N TRP A 44 18.51 40.65 -41.95
CA TRP A 44 18.81 39.82 -43.11
C TRP A 44 20.25 40.02 -43.61
N ARG A 45 20.77 41.25 -43.53
CA ARG A 45 22.19 41.54 -43.80
C ARG A 45 23.12 40.69 -42.92
N ASN A 46 22.86 40.65 -41.61
CA ASN A 46 23.68 39.88 -40.68
C ASN A 46 23.52 38.37 -40.91
N GLN A 47 22.28 37.89 -41.10
CA GLN A 47 22.03 36.48 -41.42
C GLN A 47 22.76 36.00 -42.67
N LEU A 48 22.84 36.85 -43.71
CA LEU A 48 23.57 36.52 -44.93
C LEU A 48 25.09 36.53 -44.68
N LYS A 49 25.60 37.51 -43.92
CA LYS A 49 27.02 37.61 -43.57
C LYS A 49 27.51 36.41 -42.76
N ASP A 50 26.70 35.95 -41.80
CA ASP A 50 27.08 34.88 -40.87
C ASP A 50 26.95 33.48 -41.49
N ASN A 51 25.98 33.29 -42.41
CA ASN A 51 25.70 31.97 -43.02
C ASN A 51 26.28 31.79 -44.44
N ILE A 52 26.96 32.78 -45.00
CA ILE A 52 27.60 32.64 -46.31
C ILE A 52 28.63 31.49 -46.29
N GLY A 53 29.36 31.31 -45.19
CA GLY A 53 30.36 30.24 -45.07
C GLY A 53 29.76 28.83 -45.03
N SER A 54 28.62 28.64 -44.37
CA SER A 54 27.98 27.31 -44.22
C SER A 54 27.25 26.85 -45.48
N LEU A 55 26.95 27.74 -46.41
CA LEU A 55 26.37 27.40 -47.72
C LEU A 55 27.39 26.76 -48.68
N PHE A 56 28.69 26.94 -48.43
CA PHE A 56 29.76 26.33 -49.22
C PHE A 56 30.34 25.05 -48.58
N ASP A 57 29.86 24.66 -47.40
CA ASP A 57 30.25 23.40 -46.75
C ASP A 57 29.29 22.28 -47.17
N SER A 58 29.80 21.29 -47.91
CA SER A 58 29.01 20.35 -48.71
C SER A 58 28.16 19.36 -47.87
N GLY A 59 26.84 19.36 -48.07
CA GLY A 59 25.81 18.59 -47.35
C GLY A 59 25.78 17.05 -47.52
N ILE A 60 26.92 16.38 -47.38
CA ILE A 60 27.03 14.91 -47.45
C ILE A 60 26.79 14.26 -46.07
N ASP A 61 27.18 14.91 -44.98
CA ASP A 61 27.14 14.29 -43.64
C ASP A 61 25.73 14.16 -43.05
N GLN A 62 24.85 15.15 -43.28
CA GLN A 62 23.48 15.11 -42.75
C GLN A 62 22.60 14.04 -43.40
N ARG A 63 22.83 13.67 -44.67
CA ARG A 63 22.01 12.64 -45.35
C ARG A 63 22.27 11.22 -44.83
N LYS A 64 23.52 10.90 -44.48
CA LYS A 64 23.88 9.58 -43.95
C LYS A 64 23.26 9.31 -42.58
N ASP A 65 23.23 10.33 -41.72
CA ASP A 65 22.66 10.22 -40.37
C ASP A 65 21.13 10.00 -40.42
N HIS A 66 20.44 10.70 -41.33
CA HIS A 66 19.01 10.54 -41.55
C HIS A 66 18.67 9.15 -42.11
N GLU A 67 19.46 8.59 -43.04
CA GLU A 67 19.25 7.23 -43.57
C GLU A 67 19.45 6.14 -42.50
N GLN A 68 20.43 6.30 -41.60
CA GLN A 68 20.62 5.37 -40.48
C GLN A 68 19.45 5.40 -39.50
N GLN A 69 18.92 6.59 -39.20
CA GLN A 69 17.71 6.72 -38.36
C GLN A 69 16.49 6.08 -39.03
N ILE A 70 16.28 6.28 -40.34
CA ILE A 70 15.15 5.67 -41.06
C ILE A 70 15.24 4.14 -41.02
N LYS A 71 16.42 3.56 -41.26
CA LYS A 71 16.61 2.10 -41.18
C LYS A 71 16.32 1.55 -39.78
N SER A 72 16.76 2.25 -38.73
CA SER A 72 16.51 1.81 -37.35
C SER A 72 15.03 1.87 -36.97
N LEU A 73 14.32 2.91 -37.40
CA LEU A 73 12.88 3.06 -37.18
C LEU A 73 12.08 2.01 -37.96
N GLN A 74 12.43 1.73 -39.21
CA GLN A 74 11.76 0.69 -40.01
C GLN A 74 11.95 -0.71 -39.40
N ALA A 75 13.15 -1.03 -38.91
CA ALA A 75 13.41 -2.27 -38.18
C ALA A 75 12.55 -2.36 -36.90
N LYS A 76 12.39 -1.25 -36.17
CA LYS A 76 11.57 -1.20 -34.96
C LYS A 76 10.07 -1.39 -35.27
N ILE A 77 9.58 -0.82 -36.35
CA ILE A 77 8.19 -1.01 -36.81
C ILE A 77 7.95 -2.47 -37.19
N GLY A 78 8.87 -3.11 -37.90
CA GLY A 78 8.78 -4.55 -38.22
C GLY A 78 8.72 -5.43 -36.97
N GLN A 79 9.59 -5.15 -35.99
CA GLN A 79 9.58 -5.85 -34.70
C GLN A 79 8.22 -5.69 -33.98
N LEU A 80 7.73 -4.46 -33.83
CA LEU A 80 6.47 -4.18 -33.13
C LEU A 80 5.25 -4.78 -33.84
N THR A 81 5.29 -4.86 -35.17
CA THR A 81 4.21 -5.47 -35.97
C THR A 81 4.14 -6.98 -35.72
N MET A 82 5.28 -7.67 -35.67
CA MET A 82 5.33 -9.10 -35.32
C MET A 82 4.90 -9.35 -33.86
N GLU A 83 5.33 -8.49 -32.93
CA GLU A 83 4.93 -8.59 -31.52
C GLU A 83 3.42 -8.39 -31.34
N ASN A 84 2.82 -7.39 -31.99
CA ASN A 84 1.37 -7.17 -31.95
C ASN A 84 0.59 -8.29 -32.65
N GLY A 85 1.13 -8.88 -33.73
CA GLY A 85 0.55 -10.04 -34.40
C GLY A 85 0.46 -11.27 -33.47
N PHE A 86 1.51 -11.52 -32.69
CA PHE A 86 1.55 -12.60 -31.69
C PHE A 86 0.63 -12.34 -30.48
N PHE A 87 0.45 -11.06 -30.10
CA PHE A 87 -0.27 -10.66 -28.89
C PHE A 87 -1.71 -10.22 -29.06
N SER A 88 -2.25 -10.22 -30.28
CA SER A 88 -3.46 -9.45 -30.65
C SER A 88 -4.63 -9.54 -29.67
N HIS A 89 -4.79 -10.60 -28.86
CA HIS A 89 -5.71 -10.58 -27.72
C HIS A 89 -5.13 -11.26 -26.44
N GLY A 90 -4.78 -10.45 -25.43
CA GLY A 90 -5.06 -10.76 -24.01
C GLY A 90 -4.03 -11.53 -23.16
N ALA A 91 -2.71 -11.44 -23.37
CA ALA A 91 -1.75 -12.21 -22.55
C ALA A 91 -1.67 -11.80 -21.06
N GLN A 92 -1.97 -10.55 -20.71
CA GLN A 92 -1.85 -10.07 -19.32
C GLN A 92 -2.93 -10.65 -18.38
N ALA A 93 -4.10 -11.01 -18.90
CA ALA A 93 -5.19 -11.60 -18.11
C ALA A 93 -5.09 -13.13 -17.97
N MET A 94 -4.21 -13.79 -18.73
CA MET A 94 -4.09 -15.25 -18.77
C MET A 94 -3.21 -15.78 -17.63
N SER A 95 -3.56 -16.96 -17.12
CA SER A 95 -2.75 -17.75 -16.20
C SER A 95 -1.46 -18.25 -16.86
N GLN A 96 -0.46 -18.64 -16.05
CA GLN A 96 0.83 -19.13 -16.56
C GLN A 96 0.69 -20.38 -17.45
N SER A 97 -0.27 -21.25 -17.13
CA SER A 97 -0.59 -22.46 -17.89
C SER A 97 -1.11 -22.13 -19.29
N GLU A 98 -2.05 -21.18 -19.39
CA GLU A 98 -2.65 -20.76 -20.66
C GLU A 98 -1.65 -20.00 -21.53
N ARG A 99 -0.80 -19.18 -20.92
CA ARG A 99 0.29 -18.51 -21.63
C ARG A 99 1.27 -19.51 -22.23
N LYS A 100 1.55 -20.61 -21.52
CA LYS A 100 2.46 -21.65 -22.00
C LYS A 100 1.91 -22.40 -23.22
N VAL A 101 0.60 -22.59 -23.32
CA VAL A 101 -0.04 -23.20 -24.50
C VAL A 101 0.12 -22.35 -25.76
N LYS A 102 0.29 -21.02 -25.62
CA LYS A 102 0.55 -20.10 -26.75
C LYS A 102 1.98 -20.15 -27.28
N ILE A 103 2.90 -20.86 -26.61
CA ILE A 103 4.27 -21.03 -27.11
C ILE A 103 4.21 -22.01 -28.27
N ASN A 104 4.59 -21.56 -29.46
CA ASN A 104 4.59 -22.36 -30.67
C ASN A 104 5.98 -22.36 -31.33
N SER A 105 6.61 -23.53 -31.41
CA SER A 105 7.91 -23.70 -32.05
C SER A 105 7.92 -23.47 -33.56
N THR A 106 6.76 -23.45 -34.21
CA THR A 106 6.63 -23.21 -35.67
C THR A 106 6.31 -21.76 -36.04
N HIS A 107 6.24 -20.84 -35.06
CA HIS A 107 6.01 -19.42 -35.32
C HIS A 107 7.31 -18.71 -35.75
N ASP A 108 7.20 -17.65 -36.55
CA ASP A 108 8.32 -16.81 -37.01
C ASP A 108 9.14 -16.14 -35.89
N LEU A 109 8.62 -16.14 -34.65
CA LEU A 109 9.30 -15.57 -33.49
C LEU A 109 10.07 -16.67 -32.79
N ALA A 110 11.33 -16.44 -32.43
CA ALA A 110 12.09 -17.41 -31.65
C ALA A 110 11.40 -17.70 -30.31
N VAL A 111 11.42 -18.97 -29.85
CA VAL A 111 10.82 -19.40 -28.57
C VAL A 111 11.31 -18.54 -27.39
N LYS A 112 12.56 -18.09 -27.42
CA LYS A 112 13.12 -17.14 -26.43
C LYS A 112 12.34 -15.83 -26.40
N HIS A 113 12.03 -15.26 -27.56
CA HIS A 113 11.28 -14.02 -27.70
C HIS A 113 9.82 -14.24 -27.28
N GLN A 114 9.20 -15.34 -27.70
CA GLN A 114 7.86 -15.71 -27.25
C GLN A 114 7.75 -15.85 -25.72
N CYS A 115 8.74 -16.46 -25.07
CA CYS A 115 8.79 -16.58 -23.61
C CYS A 115 8.91 -15.21 -22.93
N GLN A 116 9.73 -14.30 -23.49
CA GLN A 116 9.88 -12.93 -22.98
C GLN A 116 8.57 -12.15 -23.11
N LEU A 117 7.92 -12.24 -24.27
CA LEU A 117 6.61 -11.65 -24.52
C LEU A 117 5.57 -12.20 -23.52
N LEU A 118 5.45 -13.53 -23.38
CA LEU A 118 4.48 -14.15 -22.48
C LEU A 118 4.84 -14.06 -20.98
N SER A 119 6.01 -13.49 -20.64
CA SER A 119 6.53 -13.44 -19.27
C SER A 119 6.62 -14.83 -18.62
N ILE A 120 7.07 -15.84 -19.37
CA ILE A 120 7.32 -17.20 -18.89
C ILE A 120 8.83 -17.49 -18.92
N SER A 121 9.34 -18.24 -17.95
CA SER A 121 10.73 -18.70 -17.98
C SER A 121 10.95 -19.69 -19.13
N ARG A 122 12.10 -19.60 -19.81
CA ARG A 122 12.44 -20.51 -20.91
C ARG A 122 12.39 -21.98 -20.50
N SER A 123 12.77 -22.31 -19.26
CA SER A 123 12.72 -23.68 -18.74
C SER A 123 11.30 -24.22 -18.61
N SER A 124 10.33 -23.37 -18.27
CA SER A 124 8.91 -23.77 -18.18
C SER A 124 8.30 -24.10 -19.53
N ALA A 125 8.81 -23.55 -20.64
CA ALA A 125 8.32 -23.85 -21.99
C ALA A 125 8.54 -25.32 -22.38
N TYR A 126 9.65 -25.92 -21.97
CA TYR A 126 10.00 -27.32 -22.27
C TYR A 126 9.51 -28.32 -21.23
N TYR A 127 9.14 -27.86 -20.03
CA TYR A 127 8.65 -28.73 -18.98
C TYR A 127 7.31 -29.37 -19.38
N GLN A 128 7.18 -30.69 -19.34
CA GLN A 128 5.88 -31.35 -19.48
C GLN A 128 5.40 -31.82 -18.11
N SER A 129 4.16 -31.46 -17.75
CA SER A 129 3.58 -31.93 -16.50
C SER A 129 3.37 -33.44 -16.60
N LYS A 130 3.98 -34.20 -15.70
CA LYS A 130 3.73 -35.64 -15.59
C LYS A 130 2.48 -35.86 -14.75
N ALA A 131 1.64 -36.81 -15.15
CA ALA A 131 0.57 -37.29 -14.30
C ALA A 131 1.16 -37.93 -13.03
N PRO A 132 0.42 -37.94 -11.91
CA PRO A 132 0.91 -38.55 -10.68
C PRO A 132 1.22 -40.03 -10.90
N CYS A 133 2.37 -40.50 -10.42
CA CYS A 133 2.66 -41.95 -10.41
C CYS A 133 1.84 -42.67 -9.33
N ASP A 134 1.79 -44.01 -9.37
CA ASP A 134 1.02 -44.81 -8.41
C ASP A 134 1.42 -44.56 -6.95
N GLU A 135 2.70 -44.31 -6.68
CA GLU A 135 3.19 -43.93 -5.35
C GLU A 135 2.66 -42.56 -4.91
N GLU A 136 2.57 -41.59 -5.83
CA GLU A 136 1.99 -40.28 -5.54
C GLU A 136 0.47 -40.39 -5.32
N LEU A 137 -0.23 -41.23 -6.09
CA LEU A 137 -1.65 -41.52 -5.86
C LEU A 137 -1.88 -42.17 -4.49
N GLY A 138 -1.00 -43.08 -4.06
CA GLY A 138 -1.01 -43.64 -2.71
C GLY A 138 -0.87 -42.54 -1.65
N LEU A 139 0.14 -41.69 -1.79
CA LEU A 139 0.36 -40.57 -0.86
C LEU A 139 -0.80 -39.56 -0.84
N MET A 140 -1.43 -39.30 -1.99
CA MET A 140 -2.62 -38.45 -2.07
C MET A 140 -3.78 -39.03 -1.26
N ARG A 141 -3.99 -40.35 -1.25
CA ARG A 141 -5.03 -41.00 -0.42
C ARG A 141 -4.78 -40.83 1.07
N HIS A 142 -3.52 -40.98 1.50
CA HIS A 142 -3.13 -40.75 2.90
C HIS A 142 -3.34 -39.28 3.32
N LEU A 143 -2.96 -38.33 2.46
CA LEU A 143 -3.20 -36.91 2.69
C LEU A 143 -4.69 -36.57 2.76
N ASP A 144 -5.53 -37.20 1.93
CA ASP A 144 -6.98 -37.01 1.93
C ASP A 144 -7.61 -37.53 3.23
N ALA A 145 -7.23 -38.74 3.66
CA ALA A 145 -7.70 -39.32 4.92
C ALA A 145 -7.30 -38.47 6.13
N LEU A 146 -6.06 -37.98 6.17
CA LEU A 146 -5.58 -37.06 7.22
C LEU A 146 -6.29 -35.71 7.16
N HIS A 147 -6.61 -35.19 5.97
CA HIS A 147 -7.34 -33.94 5.82
C HIS A 147 -8.79 -34.06 6.29
N LEU A 148 -9.48 -35.17 5.99
CA LEU A 148 -10.83 -35.45 6.49
C LEU A 148 -10.86 -35.56 8.02
N ARG A 149 -9.83 -36.18 8.63
CA ARG A 149 -9.71 -36.31 10.08
C ARG A 149 -9.33 -34.98 10.75
N TYR A 150 -8.42 -34.22 10.14
CA TYR A 150 -7.87 -32.99 10.66
C TYR A 150 -7.96 -31.86 9.62
N PRO A 151 -9.15 -31.31 9.38
CA PRO A 151 -9.36 -30.33 8.32
C PRO A 151 -8.52 -29.05 8.51
N PHE A 152 -8.07 -28.76 9.73
CA PHE A 152 -7.23 -27.61 10.08
C PHE A 152 -5.71 -27.84 9.91
N TYR A 153 -5.27 -29.02 9.47
CA TYR A 153 -3.86 -29.30 9.24
C TYR A 153 -3.38 -28.73 7.89
N GLY A 154 -2.40 -27.83 7.94
CA GLY A 154 -1.64 -27.40 6.78
C GLY A 154 -0.49 -28.35 6.45
N ALA A 155 0.19 -28.09 5.33
CA ALA A 155 1.27 -28.95 4.79
C ALA A 155 2.37 -29.35 5.79
N ARG A 156 2.63 -28.53 6.81
CA ARG A 156 3.59 -28.87 7.87
C ARG A 156 3.04 -29.97 8.79
N ARG A 157 1.83 -29.79 9.31
CA ARG A 157 1.22 -30.74 10.25
C ARG A 157 0.79 -32.03 9.55
N LEU A 158 0.37 -31.97 8.28
CA LEU A 158 0.12 -33.17 7.49
C LEU A 158 1.40 -33.97 7.25
N ARG A 159 2.53 -33.33 6.96
CA ARG A 159 3.82 -34.01 6.88
C ARG A 159 4.19 -34.69 8.22
N ASP A 160 4.01 -33.97 9.32
CA ASP A 160 4.33 -34.50 10.65
C ASP A 160 3.43 -35.70 10.98
N ALA A 161 2.13 -35.62 10.70
CA ALA A 161 1.21 -36.75 10.86
C ALA A 161 1.54 -37.94 9.96
N LEU A 162 1.94 -37.72 8.70
CA LEU A 162 2.40 -38.80 7.81
C LEU A 162 3.63 -39.52 8.40
N LEU A 163 4.54 -38.79 9.04
CA LEU A 163 5.71 -39.37 9.69
C LEU A 163 5.34 -40.09 10.99
N ASP A 164 4.58 -39.43 11.86
CA ASP A 164 4.31 -39.88 13.22
C ASP A 164 3.25 -40.99 13.29
N GLU A 165 2.21 -40.95 12.44
CA GLU A 165 1.12 -41.94 12.43
C GLU A 165 1.37 -43.09 11.44
N GLU A 166 2.07 -42.83 10.33
CA GLU A 166 2.18 -43.79 9.22
C GLU A 166 3.64 -44.13 8.84
N GLY A 167 4.64 -43.49 9.46
CA GLY A 167 6.06 -43.73 9.19
C GLY A 167 6.54 -43.25 7.82
N LEU A 168 5.74 -42.45 7.10
CA LEU A 168 6.04 -42.00 5.75
C LEU A 168 6.91 -40.74 5.74
N ILE A 169 8.15 -40.88 5.26
CA ILE A 169 9.11 -39.78 5.18
C ILE A 169 8.89 -38.98 3.89
N VAL A 170 8.21 -37.84 4.01
CA VAL A 170 7.88 -36.97 2.88
C VAL A 170 8.36 -35.53 3.10
N ASN A 171 8.84 -34.87 2.03
CA ASN A 171 9.21 -33.46 2.10
C ASN A 171 7.97 -32.54 2.21
N ARG A 172 8.01 -31.53 3.08
CA ARG A 172 6.94 -30.51 3.22
C ARG A 172 6.54 -29.85 1.89
N LYS A 173 7.51 -29.58 1.01
CA LYS A 173 7.24 -28.99 -0.32
C LYS A 173 6.45 -29.95 -1.21
N HIS A 174 6.72 -31.24 -1.08
CA HIS A 174 6.00 -32.29 -1.80
C HIS A 174 4.55 -32.39 -1.31
N VAL A 175 4.34 -32.47 0.00
CA VAL A 175 2.99 -32.41 0.61
C VAL A 175 2.23 -31.17 0.15
N ARG A 176 2.85 -29.98 0.20
CA ARG A 176 2.22 -28.74 -0.26
C ARG A 176 1.82 -28.79 -1.74
N ARG A 177 2.65 -29.38 -2.60
CA ARG A 177 2.33 -29.53 -4.03
C ARG A 177 1.13 -30.45 -4.25
N LEU A 178 1.08 -31.59 -3.56
CA LEU A 178 -0.05 -32.52 -3.64
C LEU A 178 -1.33 -31.91 -3.08
N MET A 179 -1.25 -31.18 -1.96
CA MET A 179 -2.40 -30.44 -1.44
C MET A 179 -3.00 -29.48 -2.47
N ILE A 180 -2.16 -28.76 -3.21
CA ILE A 180 -2.60 -27.86 -4.29
C ILE A 180 -3.23 -28.65 -5.45
N LEU A 181 -2.62 -29.77 -5.83
CA LEU A 181 -3.12 -30.63 -6.91
C LEU A 181 -4.50 -31.23 -6.59
N MET A 182 -4.74 -31.57 -5.32
CA MET A 182 -6.00 -32.12 -4.81
C MET A 182 -7.02 -31.04 -4.41
N ASP A 183 -6.66 -29.76 -4.48
CA ASP A 183 -7.40 -28.62 -3.94
C ASP A 183 -7.81 -28.74 -2.45
N ILE A 184 -7.03 -29.48 -1.66
CA ILE A 184 -7.24 -29.57 -0.20
C ILE A 184 -6.51 -28.43 0.52
N ARG A 185 -7.21 -27.79 1.47
CA ARG A 185 -6.69 -26.62 2.19
C ARG A 185 -7.01 -26.72 3.66
N ALA A 186 -6.06 -26.31 4.50
CA ALA A 186 -6.32 -26.20 5.92
C ALA A 186 -7.51 -25.26 6.16
N VAL A 187 -8.53 -25.75 6.85
CA VAL A 187 -9.66 -24.99 7.35
C VAL A 187 -9.21 -24.31 8.63
N TYR A 188 -8.93 -23.02 8.53
CA TYR A 188 -8.72 -22.15 9.67
C TYR A 188 -9.71 -20.99 9.56
N PRO A 189 -10.05 -20.31 10.66
CA PRO A 189 -10.69 -19.01 10.56
C PRO A 189 -9.74 -18.16 9.73
N GLY A 190 -10.10 -17.90 8.47
CA GLY A 190 -9.25 -17.13 7.57
C GLY A 190 -8.88 -15.80 8.22
N ASN A 191 -7.91 -15.09 7.65
CA ASN A 191 -7.88 -13.64 7.85
C ASN A 191 -9.24 -13.11 7.34
N LYS A 192 -10.22 -13.03 8.24
CA LYS A 192 -11.30 -12.07 8.11
C LYS A 192 -10.54 -10.77 8.10
N GLY A 193 -10.30 -10.21 6.92
CA GLY A 193 -9.82 -8.86 6.79
C GLY A 193 -10.91 -7.99 7.39
N THR A 194 -10.89 -7.84 8.71
CA THR A 194 -11.97 -7.24 9.50
C THR A 194 -12.12 -5.76 9.24
N SER A 195 -11.17 -5.16 8.52
CA SER A 195 -11.32 -3.88 7.86
C SER A 195 -10.45 -3.88 6.60
N LYS A 196 -11.04 -3.76 5.41
CA LYS A 196 -10.26 -3.23 4.28
C LYS A 196 -10.06 -1.74 4.59
N PRO A 197 -8.82 -1.22 4.65
CA PRO A 197 -8.60 0.21 4.85
C PRO A 197 -9.40 0.96 3.80
N ASN A 198 -10.28 1.86 4.23
CA ASN A 198 -10.93 2.75 3.29
C ASN A 198 -9.84 3.69 2.76
N LYS A 199 -9.47 3.54 1.48
CA LYS A 199 -8.39 4.31 0.86
C LYS A 199 -8.64 5.83 0.89
N ALA A 200 -9.88 6.25 1.12
CA ALA A 200 -10.25 7.66 1.26
C ALA A 200 -9.85 8.27 2.62
N HIS A 201 -9.65 7.44 3.65
CA HIS A 201 -9.36 7.95 4.99
C HIS A 201 -7.90 8.37 5.13
N ARG A 202 -7.67 9.50 5.78
CA ARG A 202 -6.32 10.00 6.05
C ARG A 202 -5.64 9.12 7.09
N ILE A 203 -4.47 8.60 6.74
CA ILE A 203 -3.58 7.91 7.69
C ILE A 203 -2.64 8.94 8.31
N TYR A 204 -2.54 8.94 9.63
CA TYR A 204 -1.67 9.82 10.39
C TYR A 204 -0.30 9.18 10.64
N PRO A 205 0.77 9.98 10.82
CA PRO A 205 2.08 9.44 11.16
C PRO A 205 2.09 8.83 12.57
N TYR A 206 2.98 7.89 12.79
CA TYR A 206 3.23 7.33 14.13
C TYR A 206 4.11 8.29 14.94
N LEU A 207 3.61 8.78 16.07
CA LEU A 207 4.25 9.83 16.88
C LEU A 207 5.02 9.31 18.10
N LEU A 208 4.83 8.03 18.46
CA LEU A 208 5.45 7.45 19.65
C LEU A 208 6.89 6.95 19.39
N ARG A 209 7.40 7.13 18.16
CA ARG A 209 8.79 6.78 17.84
C ARG A 209 9.73 7.69 18.62
N ASP A 210 10.62 7.08 19.40
CA ASP A 210 11.60 7.76 20.23
C ASP A 210 10.98 8.71 21.29
N LEU A 211 9.67 8.55 21.57
CA LEU A 211 8.97 9.28 22.60
C LEU A 211 9.10 8.54 23.94
N ASP A 212 9.73 9.18 24.91
CA ASP A 212 9.69 8.73 26.30
C ASP A 212 8.35 9.12 26.93
N VAL A 213 7.53 8.12 27.24
CA VAL A 213 6.23 8.31 27.88
C VAL A 213 6.44 8.23 29.40
N ASN A 214 6.39 9.37 30.08
CA ASN A 214 6.83 9.50 31.47
C ASN A 214 5.79 10.12 32.43
N HIS A 215 4.61 10.49 31.95
CA HIS A 215 3.52 10.98 32.79
C HIS A 215 2.14 10.55 32.27
N SER A 216 1.15 10.58 33.14
CA SER A 216 -0.25 10.24 32.80
C SER A 216 -0.86 11.32 31.92
N ASN A 217 -1.76 10.94 31.01
CA ASN A 217 -2.35 11.80 29.97
C ASN A 217 -1.38 12.32 28.90
N GLN A 218 -0.14 11.84 28.88
CA GLN A 218 0.74 12.13 27.75
C GLN A 218 0.28 11.39 26.49
N VAL A 219 0.01 10.10 26.62
CA VAL A 219 -0.41 9.24 25.51
C VAL A 219 -1.55 8.35 25.96
N TRP A 220 -2.66 8.37 25.22
CA TRP A 220 -3.72 7.38 25.34
C TRP A 220 -3.68 6.42 24.15
N CYS A 221 -4.15 5.19 24.34
CA CYS A 221 -4.36 4.23 23.27
C CYS A 221 -5.75 3.61 23.31
N THR A 222 -6.20 3.14 22.14
CA THR A 222 -7.47 2.43 22.01
C THR A 222 -7.38 1.30 20.99
N ASP A 223 -8.25 0.30 21.16
CA ASP A 223 -8.39 -0.85 20.28
C ASP A 223 -9.78 -1.47 20.48
N ILE A 224 -10.22 -2.30 19.53
CA ILE A 224 -11.47 -3.05 19.60
C ILE A 224 -11.15 -4.54 19.67
N THR A 225 -11.78 -5.24 20.61
CA THR A 225 -11.68 -6.70 20.68
C THR A 225 -13.03 -7.38 20.58
N TYR A 226 -13.01 -8.61 20.05
CA TYR A 226 -14.16 -9.51 20.09
C TYR A 226 -14.39 -10.00 21.52
N LEU A 227 -15.62 -9.82 21.99
CA LEU A 227 -16.13 -10.32 23.26
C LEU A 227 -16.97 -11.56 23.01
N PRO A 228 -16.45 -12.78 23.22
CA PRO A 228 -17.25 -14.00 23.06
C PRO A 228 -18.41 -14.02 24.06
N MET A 229 -19.57 -14.48 23.58
CA MET A 229 -20.80 -14.65 24.36
C MET A 229 -21.31 -16.08 24.21
N ALA A 230 -22.25 -16.49 25.06
CA ALA A 230 -22.90 -17.80 24.95
C ALA A 230 -23.55 -18.02 23.56
N ARG A 231 -24.03 -16.94 22.94
CA ARG A 231 -24.53 -16.92 21.57
C ARG A 231 -23.85 -15.81 20.77
N GLY A 232 -22.90 -16.17 19.92
CA GLY A 232 -22.19 -15.24 19.05
C GLY A 232 -21.11 -14.43 19.79
N PHE A 233 -20.98 -13.16 19.43
CA PHE A 233 -19.98 -12.26 20.00
C PHE A 233 -20.47 -10.82 19.97
N ALA A 234 -19.92 -10.01 20.86
CA ALA A 234 -20.03 -8.55 20.86
C ALA A 234 -18.66 -7.90 20.61
N TYR A 235 -18.63 -6.58 20.58
CA TYR A 235 -17.44 -5.76 20.41
C TYR A 235 -17.21 -4.95 21.67
N LEU A 236 -15.98 -4.95 22.16
CA LEU A 236 -15.53 -4.17 23.30
C LEU A 236 -14.43 -3.23 22.85
N VAL A 237 -14.60 -1.93 23.08
CA VAL A 237 -13.57 -0.91 22.94
C VAL A 237 -13.14 -0.46 24.32
N ALA A 238 -11.86 -0.13 24.48
CA ALA A 238 -11.33 0.49 25.68
C ALA A 238 -10.37 1.62 25.30
N ILE A 239 -10.36 2.67 26.11
CA ILE A 239 -9.36 3.74 26.06
C ILE A 239 -8.51 3.61 27.31
N MET A 240 -7.21 3.52 27.11
CA MET A 240 -6.24 3.31 28.17
C MET A 240 -5.21 4.45 28.19
N ASP A 241 -4.88 4.93 29.38
CA ASP A 241 -3.70 5.75 29.58
C ASP A 241 -2.44 4.88 29.46
N TRP A 242 -1.54 5.28 28.55
CA TRP A 242 -0.36 4.50 28.27
C TRP A 242 0.59 4.47 29.46
N TYR A 243 0.86 5.58 30.14
CA TYR A 243 1.86 5.54 31.22
C TYR A 243 1.45 4.63 32.39
N SER A 244 0.24 4.84 32.92
CA SER A 244 -0.28 4.20 34.12
C SER A 244 -0.97 2.85 33.87
N ARG A 245 -1.27 2.52 32.61
CA ARG A 245 -2.13 1.39 32.21
C ARG A 245 -3.57 1.48 32.70
N LYS A 246 -4.00 2.64 33.21
CA LYS A 246 -5.37 2.84 33.68
C LYS A 246 -6.33 2.78 32.48
N VAL A 247 -7.38 1.98 32.59
CA VAL A 247 -8.50 2.04 31.65
C VAL A 247 -9.36 3.25 32.01
N LEU A 248 -9.48 4.20 31.10
CA LEU A 248 -10.16 5.47 31.31
C LEU A 248 -11.65 5.35 30.98
N SER A 249 -11.96 4.74 29.84
CA SER A 249 -13.32 4.42 29.43
C SER A 249 -13.35 3.13 28.64
N TRP A 250 -14.54 2.55 28.52
CA TRP A 250 -14.79 1.39 27.68
C TRP A 250 -16.28 1.34 27.29
N ARG A 251 -16.58 0.69 26.17
CA ARG A 251 -17.96 0.51 25.67
C ARG A 251 -18.13 -0.86 25.05
N VAL A 252 -19.34 -1.40 25.16
CA VAL A 252 -19.73 -2.67 24.52
C VAL A 252 -20.87 -2.42 23.55
N SER A 253 -20.69 -2.90 22.31
CA SER A 253 -21.68 -2.83 21.24
C SER A 253 -21.86 -4.21 20.58
N ASN A 254 -23.03 -4.44 19.98
CA ASN A 254 -23.28 -5.59 19.10
C ASN A 254 -22.87 -5.33 17.64
N VAL A 255 -22.54 -4.09 17.29
CA VAL A 255 -22.09 -3.68 15.95
C VAL A 255 -20.71 -3.04 16.04
N MET A 256 -19.88 -3.23 15.02
CA MET A 256 -18.55 -2.63 14.93
C MET A 256 -18.60 -1.32 14.12
N ASP A 257 -19.23 -0.29 14.68
CA ASP A 257 -19.28 1.06 14.11
C ASP A 257 -18.32 2.04 14.80
N ALA A 258 -18.23 3.29 14.34
CA ALA A 258 -17.38 4.30 14.94
C ALA A 258 -18.04 4.98 16.16
N ASP A 259 -19.37 4.93 16.25
CA ASP A 259 -20.14 5.71 17.22
C ASP A 259 -19.83 5.27 18.66
N PHE A 260 -19.78 3.97 18.93
CA PHE A 260 -19.45 3.49 20.27
C PHE A 260 -17.99 3.77 20.67
N CYS A 261 -17.07 3.93 19.70
CA CYS A 261 -15.70 4.39 19.96
C CYS A 261 -15.67 5.88 20.29
N ILE A 262 -16.47 6.69 19.61
CA ILE A 262 -16.61 8.13 19.87
C ILE A 262 -17.21 8.36 21.26
N GLU A 263 -18.24 7.61 21.65
CA GLU A 263 -18.82 7.70 23.00
C GLU A 263 -17.79 7.39 24.10
N ALA A 264 -16.96 6.36 23.88
CA ALA A 264 -15.87 6.04 24.80
C ALA A 264 -14.86 7.19 24.88
N LEU A 265 -14.50 7.79 23.74
CA LEU A 265 -13.57 8.92 23.65
C LEU A 265 -14.08 10.14 24.39
N ASN A 266 -15.31 10.56 24.12
CA ASN A 266 -15.94 11.70 24.76
C ASN A 266 -16.01 11.50 26.29
N GLU A 267 -16.43 10.32 26.76
CA GLU A 267 -16.46 10.03 28.20
C GLU A 267 -15.06 10.11 28.84
N ALA A 268 -14.02 9.62 28.15
CA ALA A 268 -12.66 9.70 28.65
C ALA A 268 -12.18 11.16 28.74
N VAL A 269 -12.39 11.94 27.68
CA VAL A 269 -12.01 13.37 27.64
C VAL A 269 -12.77 14.18 28.70
N ASP A 270 -14.07 13.96 28.83
CA ASP A 270 -14.92 14.67 29.81
C ASP A 270 -14.48 14.42 31.25
N ARG A 271 -14.03 13.19 31.56
CA ARG A 271 -13.63 12.82 32.93
C ARG A 271 -12.19 13.12 33.27
N TYR A 272 -11.29 13.03 32.28
CA TYR A 272 -9.85 13.00 32.51
C TYR A 272 -9.08 14.13 31.81
N GLY A 273 -9.75 14.92 30.97
CA GLY A 273 -9.14 15.92 30.11
C GLY A 273 -8.57 15.31 28.82
N ALA A 274 -8.16 16.15 27.88
CA ALA A 274 -7.56 15.71 26.63
C ALA A 274 -6.10 15.26 26.84
N PRO A 275 -5.67 14.13 26.25
CA PRO A 275 -4.27 13.74 26.23
C PRO A 275 -3.46 14.53 25.21
N GLU A 276 -2.13 14.54 25.32
CA GLU A 276 -1.30 15.16 24.28
C GLU A 276 -1.31 14.39 22.95
N ILE A 277 -1.36 13.06 23.03
CA ILE A 277 -1.33 12.14 21.88
C ILE A 277 -2.37 11.04 22.07
N PHE A 278 -3.08 10.70 21.00
CA PHE A 278 -3.97 9.54 20.96
C PHE A 278 -3.50 8.55 19.89
N ASN A 279 -3.12 7.35 20.32
CA ASN A 279 -2.58 6.29 19.46
C ASN A 279 -3.65 5.23 19.12
N THR A 280 -3.80 4.93 17.83
CA THR A 280 -4.73 3.89 17.35
C THR A 280 -4.07 3.01 16.30
N ASP A 281 -4.68 1.86 16.01
CA ASP A 281 -4.38 1.15 14.79
C ASP A 281 -4.97 1.88 13.55
N GLN A 282 -4.77 1.31 12.36
CA GLN A 282 -5.31 1.85 11.09
C GLN A 282 -6.70 1.27 10.73
N GLY A 283 -7.48 0.84 11.72
CA GLY A 283 -8.84 0.33 11.55
C GLY A 283 -9.77 1.37 10.92
N SER A 284 -10.82 0.91 10.23
CA SER A 284 -11.75 1.82 9.54
C SER A 284 -12.50 2.76 10.49
N GLN A 285 -12.71 2.33 11.74
CA GLN A 285 -13.39 3.08 12.79
C GLN A 285 -12.53 4.27 13.25
N PHE A 286 -11.25 4.03 13.54
CA PHE A 286 -10.33 5.06 14.03
C PHE A 286 -9.77 5.98 12.92
N THR A 287 -9.80 5.51 11.67
CA THR A 287 -9.45 6.35 10.51
C THR A 287 -10.65 7.17 10.00
N SER A 288 -11.85 6.98 10.54
CA SER A 288 -13.04 7.72 10.12
C SER A 288 -12.94 9.21 10.43
N ASN A 289 -13.51 10.05 9.58
CA ASN A 289 -13.55 11.49 9.83
C ASN A 289 -14.25 11.80 11.16
N ALA A 290 -15.39 11.16 11.44
CA ALA A 290 -16.13 11.34 12.68
C ALA A 290 -15.26 11.14 13.93
N PHE A 291 -14.43 10.09 13.96
CA PHE A 291 -13.51 9.85 15.09
C PHE A 291 -12.35 10.86 15.13
N THR A 292 -11.69 11.09 13.99
CA THR A 292 -10.54 12.02 13.93
C THR A 292 -10.92 13.48 14.17
N ASP A 293 -12.16 13.87 13.87
CA ASP A 293 -12.64 15.24 14.07
C ASP A 293 -12.85 15.54 15.56
N VAL A 294 -13.30 14.56 16.35
CA VAL A 294 -13.34 14.69 17.82
C VAL A 294 -11.94 14.91 18.38
N LEU A 295 -10.94 14.15 17.92
CA LEU A 295 -9.54 14.34 18.36
C LEU A 295 -9.02 15.74 18.01
N LYS A 296 -9.32 16.24 16.80
CA LYS A 296 -8.93 17.60 16.38
C LYS A 296 -9.64 18.70 17.19
N GLN A 297 -10.92 18.51 17.54
CA GLN A 297 -11.68 19.48 18.32
C GLN A 297 -11.09 19.71 19.72
N HIS A 298 -10.40 18.71 20.26
CA HIS A 298 -9.70 18.78 21.54
C HIS A 298 -8.19 19.03 21.42
N ASP A 299 -7.70 19.43 20.24
CA ASP A 299 -6.28 19.68 19.94
C ASP A 299 -5.36 18.47 20.23
N ILE A 300 -5.90 17.25 20.15
CA ILE A 300 -5.16 16.02 20.43
C ILE A 300 -4.36 15.60 19.20
N ARG A 301 -3.06 15.33 19.37
CA ARG A 301 -2.22 14.84 18.28
C ARG A 301 -2.56 13.38 17.95
N ILE A 302 -2.92 13.13 16.71
CA ILE A 302 -3.32 11.79 16.24
C ILE A 302 -2.07 11.00 15.84
N SER A 303 -1.88 9.84 16.47
CA SER A 303 -0.85 8.86 16.12
C SER A 303 -1.51 7.58 15.62
N MET A 304 -1.01 7.02 14.51
CA MET A 304 -1.49 5.74 13.98
C MET A 304 -0.34 4.77 13.74
N ASP A 305 -0.54 3.52 14.15
CA ASP A 305 0.50 2.49 14.03
C ASP A 305 0.87 2.21 12.57
N GLY A 306 2.14 1.88 12.34
CA GLY A 306 2.58 1.37 11.05
C GLY A 306 2.14 -0.08 10.84
N LYS A 307 1.85 -0.48 9.59
CA LYS A 307 1.58 -1.89 9.26
C LYS A 307 2.70 -2.80 9.80
N GLY A 308 2.33 -3.74 10.68
CA GLY A 308 3.22 -4.80 11.17
C GLY A 308 4.05 -4.49 12.42
N ARG A 309 3.74 -3.41 13.17
CA ARG A 309 4.42 -3.09 14.43
C ARG A 309 3.57 -3.46 15.65
N TRP A 310 3.67 -4.71 16.08
CA TRP A 310 2.96 -5.24 17.26
C TRP A 310 3.36 -4.57 18.59
N ILE A 311 4.56 -3.97 18.67
CA ILE A 311 5.04 -3.27 19.87
C ILE A 311 4.16 -2.05 20.22
N ASP A 312 3.54 -1.45 19.20
CA ASP A 312 2.83 -0.18 19.32
C ASP A 312 1.40 -0.32 19.90
N ASN A 313 0.88 -1.56 20.04
CA ASN A 313 -0.37 -1.84 20.76
C ASN A 313 -0.19 -2.83 21.92
N VAL A 314 1.05 -3.10 22.33
CA VAL A 314 1.37 -4.19 23.28
C VAL A 314 0.60 -4.11 24.60
N PHE A 315 0.28 -2.90 25.06
CA PHE A 315 -0.38 -2.70 26.35
C PHE A 315 -1.88 -2.91 26.30
N ILE A 316 -2.53 -2.47 25.23
CA ILE A 316 -3.95 -2.73 25.03
C ILE A 316 -4.19 -4.19 24.61
N GLU A 317 -3.27 -4.79 23.83
CA GLU A 317 -3.27 -6.24 23.60
C GLU A 317 -3.13 -7.04 24.90
N ARG A 318 -2.26 -6.57 25.81
CA ARG A 318 -2.11 -7.17 27.14
C ARG A 318 -3.36 -6.98 28.00
N LEU A 319 -4.04 -5.83 27.89
CA LEU A 319 -5.36 -5.64 28.51
C LEU A 319 -6.34 -6.71 28.01
N TRP A 320 -6.44 -6.93 26.69
CA TRP A 320 -7.35 -7.92 26.14
C TRP A 320 -7.09 -9.32 26.65
N ARG A 321 -5.82 -9.70 26.79
CA ARG A 321 -5.47 -10.97 27.42
C ARG A 321 -5.98 -11.03 28.86
N SER A 322 -5.75 -10.00 29.67
CA SER A 322 -6.22 -9.96 31.05
C SER A 322 -7.74 -10.02 31.15
N VAL A 323 -8.47 -9.13 30.47
CA VAL A 323 -9.93 -9.09 30.48
C VAL A 323 -10.51 -10.44 30.06
N LYS A 324 -9.98 -11.03 28.98
CA LYS A 324 -10.51 -12.31 28.48
C LYS A 324 -10.28 -13.47 29.43
N TYR A 325 -9.07 -13.60 29.98
CA TYR A 325 -8.75 -14.71 30.87
C TYR A 325 -9.36 -14.57 32.26
N GLU A 326 -9.37 -13.36 32.81
CA GLU A 326 -9.74 -13.11 34.20
C GLU A 326 -11.25 -12.85 34.37
N GLU A 327 -11.97 -12.49 33.30
CA GLU A 327 -13.41 -12.21 33.35
C GLU A 327 -14.17 -12.99 32.27
N VAL A 328 -13.90 -12.75 30.99
CA VAL A 328 -14.81 -13.18 29.91
C VAL A 328 -14.88 -14.70 29.76
N TYR A 329 -13.75 -15.40 29.81
CA TYR A 329 -13.73 -16.86 29.65
C TYR A 329 -14.27 -17.60 30.87
N LEU A 330 -14.32 -16.95 32.03
CA LEU A 330 -14.92 -17.50 33.24
C LEU A 330 -16.44 -17.31 33.25
N HIS A 331 -16.94 -16.31 32.52
CA HIS A 331 -18.34 -15.92 32.53
C HIS A 331 -18.93 -16.03 31.12
N ALA A 332 -19.66 -17.12 30.85
CA ALA A 332 -20.35 -17.32 29.58
C ALA A 332 -21.57 -16.36 29.45
N TYR A 333 -21.33 -15.09 29.14
CA TYR A 333 -22.39 -14.07 29.10
C TYR A 333 -23.50 -14.40 28.11
N GLU A 334 -24.75 -14.35 28.59
CA GLU A 334 -25.95 -14.62 27.79
C GLU A 334 -26.55 -13.36 27.15
N SER A 335 -26.28 -12.18 27.73
CA SER A 335 -26.79 -10.90 27.25
C SER A 335 -25.76 -9.78 27.34
N LEU A 336 -25.94 -8.71 26.55
CA LEU A 336 -25.09 -7.52 26.60
C LEU A 336 -25.17 -6.82 27.95
N THR A 337 -26.34 -6.82 28.59
CA THR A 337 -26.52 -6.23 29.93
C THR A 337 -25.68 -6.98 30.96
N GLN A 338 -25.69 -8.32 30.92
CA GLN A 338 -24.87 -9.12 31.80
C GLN A 338 -23.37 -8.88 31.54
N ALA A 339 -22.98 -8.84 30.27
CA ALA A 339 -21.60 -8.54 29.88
C ALA A 339 -21.14 -7.16 30.38
N ARG A 340 -21.98 -6.12 30.25
CA ARG A 340 -21.70 -4.77 30.75
C ARG A 340 -21.53 -4.77 32.27
N ASN A 341 -22.44 -5.39 33.01
CA ASN A 341 -22.35 -5.44 34.49
C ASN A 341 -21.11 -6.21 34.98
N GLY A 342 -20.72 -7.28 34.29
CA GLY A 342 -19.50 -8.03 34.61
C GLY A 342 -18.24 -7.22 34.32
N LEU A 343 -18.17 -6.64 33.11
CA LEU A 343 -17.04 -5.81 32.70
C LEU A 343 -16.90 -4.54 33.54
N GLU A 344 -17.99 -3.93 33.99
CA GLU A 344 -17.95 -2.78 34.91
C GLU A 344 -17.21 -3.12 36.20
N LYS A 345 -17.62 -4.21 36.86
CA LYS A 345 -16.95 -4.72 38.07
C LYS A 345 -15.49 -5.09 37.78
N TYR A 346 -15.23 -5.71 36.63
CA TYR A 346 -13.86 -6.10 36.26
C TYR A 346 -12.96 -4.89 36.02
N PHE A 347 -13.39 -3.88 35.27
CA PHE A 347 -12.59 -2.70 35.00
C PHE A 347 -12.40 -1.83 36.25
N GLU A 348 -13.37 -1.79 37.16
CA GLU A 348 -13.20 -1.21 38.48
C GLU A 348 -12.11 -1.96 39.26
N PHE A 349 -12.19 -3.29 39.33
CA PHE A 349 -11.14 -4.13 39.95
C PHE A 349 -9.77 -3.92 39.30
N TYR A 350 -9.71 -3.91 37.96
CA TYR A 350 -8.48 -3.73 37.19
C TYR A 350 -7.78 -2.43 37.59
N ASN A 351 -8.53 -1.33 37.65
CA ASN A 351 -7.98 -0.02 37.96
C ASN A 351 -7.62 0.17 39.44
N THR A 352 -8.44 -0.37 40.35
CA THR A 352 -8.38 -0.05 41.79
C THR A 352 -7.66 -1.10 42.64
N LYS A 353 -7.55 -2.35 42.18
CA LYS A 353 -7.07 -3.50 42.97
C LYS A 353 -5.97 -4.30 42.28
N ARG A 354 -6.05 -4.50 40.96
CA ARG A 354 -5.09 -5.33 40.21
C ARG A 354 -3.70 -4.68 40.17
N LYS A 355 -2.69 -5.36 40.70
CA LYS A 355 -1.29 -4.90 40.63
C LYS A 355 -0.65 -5.32 39.31
N HIS A 356 0.10 -4.41 38.70
CA HIS A 356 0.84 -4.68 37.47
C HIS A 356 2.31 -4.94 37.79
N GLN A 357 2.87 -6.08 37.35
CA GLN A 357 4.24 -6.48 37.68
C GLN A 357 5.29 -5.41 37.27
N THR A 358 5.12 -4.80 36.08
CA THR A 358 6.01 -3.75 35.59
C THR A 358 5.89 -2.45 36.38
N LEU A 359 4.68 -2.09 36.81
CA LEU A 359 4.43 -0.86 37.58
C LEU A 359 4.72 -1.04 39.07
N LYS A 360 4.68 -2.28 39.58
CA LYS A 360 4.67 -2.66 41.00
C LYS A 360 3.58 -1.95 41.82
N ALA A 361 2.57 -1.41 41.15
CA ALA A 361 1.48 -0.62 41.72
C ALA A 361 0.18 -0.88 40.94
N LYS A 362 -0.92 -0.30 41.43
CA LYS A 362 -2.22 -0.36 40.78
C LYS A 362 -2.36 0.78 39.76
N PRO A 363 -3.09 0.60 38.65
CA PRO A 363 -3.19 1.63 37.62
C PRO A 363 -3.68 2.98 38.16
N ASN A 364 -4.69 3.01 39.03
CA ASN A 364 -5.14 4.26 39.65
C ASN A 364 -4.04 4.98 40.46
N GLU A 365 -3.26 4.23 41.24
CA GLU A 365 -2.20 4.81 42.07
C GLU A 365 -1.13 5.48 41.19
N VAL A 366 -0.75 4.82 40.09
CA VAL A 366 0.22 5.37 39.13
C VAL A 366 -0.37 6.56 38.38
N TYR A 367 -1.63 6.47 37.96
CA TYR A 367 -2.30 7.50 37.18
C TYR A 367 -2.34 8.83 37.94
N TYR A 368 -2.98 8.85 39.12
CA TYR A 368 -3.18 10.08 39.88
C TYR A 368 -1.88 10.65 40.46
N LYS A 369 -0.89 9.80 40.77
CA LYS A 369 0.42 10.26 41.25
C LYS A 369 1.24 10.98 40.17
N ASN A 370 1.03 10.65 38.90
CA ASN A 370 1.82 11.16 37.78
C ASN A 370 0.99 12.01 36.82
N LEU A 371 -0.11 12.61 37.30
CA LEU A 371 -0.76 13.67 36.56
C LEU A 371 0.19 14.88 36.48
N PRO A 372 0.32 15.53 35.32
CA PRO A 372 1.12 16.73 35.21
C PRO A 372 0.58 17.76 36.20
N THR A 373 1.46 18.29 37.04
CA THR A 373 1.10 19.41 37.90
C THR A 373 0.80 20.58 36.97
N LEU A 374 -0.45 21.02 36.93
CA LEU A 374 -0.80 22.26 36.25
C LEU A 374 0.13 23.34 36.79
N GLN A 375 1.12 23.76 35.99
CA GLN A 375 1.81 25.02 36.24
C GLN A 375 0.73 26.07 36.12
N MET A 376 0.18 26.50 37.27
CA MET A 376 -0.61 27.70 37.35
C MET A 376 0.32 28.82 36.87
N ALA A 377 0.12 29.26 35.63
CA ALA A 377 0.77 30.45 35.11
C ALA A 377 0.43 31.59 36.08
N ALA A 378 1.48 32.14 36.69
CA ALA A 378 1.43 33.30 37.57
C ALA A 378 1.15 34.59 36.79
#